data_AF-A0A7C5KUR7-F1
#
_entry.id   AF-A0A7C5KUR7-F1
#
_cell.length_a   1.000
_cell.length_b   1.000
_cell.length_c   1.000
_cell.angle_alpha   90.00
_cell.angle_beta   90.00
_cell.angle_gamma   90.00
#
_symmetry.space_group_name_H-M   'P 1'
#
loop_
_entity.id
_entity.type
_entity.pdbx_description
1 polymer ?
#
loop_
_entity_poly.entity_id
_entity_poly.type
_entity_poly.pdbx_seq_one_letter_code
_entity_poly.pdbx_strand_id
1 'polypeptide(L)'
;MNFNQLKDFANEANQAVGNFRLQFVLSPDQLRRDDYGLASLQWESIHFGNNEEIERIPSNRRGIYALSICEPNQILPIHGYIIYIGIAGRRSDRSLRERYRDYLNEKKVLKERPRLAYAIGTWHEVLKFFFAPVDDSFSSEELEQLEKKLNAALLPPYSIGDVEAEISRKRKAF
;
A
#
# COMPACT_ATOMS: atom_id res chain seq x y z
N MET A 1 -42.42 5.86 -12.48
CA MET A 1 -41.09 5.27 -12.18
C MET A 1 -40.80 5.53 -10.71
N ASN A 2 -40.50 4.50 -9.92
CA ASN A 2 -40.22 4.68 -8.48
C ASN A 2 -38.72 4.92 -8.29
N PHE A 3 -38.33 6.19 -8.13
CA PHE A 3 -36.93 6.55 -7.95
C PHE A 3 -36.33 6.11 -6.60
N ASN A 4 -37.14 5.82 -5.58
CA ASN A 4 -36.64 5.36 -4.29
C ASN A 4 -36.12 3.92 -4.39
N GLN A 5 -36.89 3.03 -5.02
CA GLN A 5 -36.43 1.65 -5.28
C GLN A 5 -35.14 1.60 -6.10
N LEU A 6 -34.96 2.52 -7.06
CA LEU A 6 -33.72 2.62 -7.84
C LEU A 6 -32.53 3.10 -6.99
N LYS A 7 -32.75 4.05 -6.07
CA LYS A 7 -31.72 4.54 -5.14
C LYS A 7 -31.31 3.45 -4.15
N ASP A 8 -32.29 2.73 -3.60
CA ASP A 8 -32.03 1.64 -2.65
C ASP A 8 -31.18 0.55 -3.30
N PHE A 9 -31.55 0.11 -4.51
CA PHE A 9 -30.75 -0.83 -5.29
C PHE A 9 -29.33 -0.30 -5.56
N ALA A 10 -29.19 0.97 -5.96
CA ALA A 10 -27.87 1.55 -6.22
C ALA A 10 -26.99 1.61 -4.97
N ASN A 11 -27.57 1.90 -3.81
CA ASN A 11 -26.86 1.93 -2.53
C ASN A 11 -26.43 0.52 -2.10
N GLU A 12 -27.34 -0.45 -2.19
CA GLU A 12 -27.06 -1.85 -1.86
C GLU A 12 -25.97 -2.43 -2.78
N ALA A 13 -26.07 -2.21 -4.10
CA ALA A 13 -25.07 -2.65 -5.07
C ALA A 13 -23.68 -2.04 -4.78
N ASN A 14 -23.63 -0.76 -4.39
CA ASN A 14 -22.38 -0.12 -3.99
C ASN A 14 -21.82 -0.68 -2.68
N GLN A 15 -22.66 -0.89 -1.67
CA GLN A 15 -22.24 -1.45 -0.39
C GLN A 15 -21.76 -2.88 -0.51
N ALA A 16 -22.43 -3.71 -1.31
CA ALA A 16 -22.12 -5.12 -1.46
C ALA A 16 -20.91 -5.36 -2.39
N VAL A 17 -20.76 -4.56 -3.45
CA VAL A 17 -19.77 -4.83 -4.52
C VAL A 17 -19.03 -3.58 -4.96
N GLY A 18 -19.74 -2.48 -5.21
CA GLY A 18 -19.15 -1.29 -5.83
C GLY A 18 -17.98 -0.68 -5.06
N ASN A 19 -18.05 -0.67 -3.72
CA ASN A 19 -17.00 -0.18 -2.84
C ASN A 19 -15.73 -1.04 -2.89
N PHE A 20 -15.86 -2.32 -3.27
CA PHE A 20 -14.77 -3.31 -3.24
C PHE A 20 -14.13 -3.51 -4.61
N ARG A 21 -14.08 -2.46 -5.45
CA ARG A 21 -13.48 -2.51 -6.78
C ARG A 21 -12.11 -1.84 -6.81
N LEU A 22 -11.11 -2.56 -7.31
CA LEU A 22 -9.78 -2.03 -7.62
C LEU A 22 -9.34 -2.45 -9.01
N GLN A 23 -8.52 -1.62 -9.65
CA GLN A 23 -7.91 -1.90 -10.94
C GLN A 23 -6.40 -1.97 -10.78
N PHE A 24 -5.83 -3.11 -11.19
CA PHE A 24 -4.39 -3.36 -11.16
C PHE A 24 -3.83 -3.38 -12.58
N VAL A 25 -2.62 -2.88 -12.74
CA VAL A 25 -1.85 -2.98 -13.98
C VAL A 25 -0.73 -3.96 -13.72
N LEU A 26 -0.78 -5.12 -14.39
CA LEU A 26 0.20 -6.18 -14.23
C LEU A 26 1.05 -6.27 -15.49
N SER A 27 2.34 -5.97 -15.38
CA SER A 27 3.29 -6.17 -16.46
C SER A 27 4.13 -7.42 -16.16
N PRO A 28 4.03 -8.49 -16.96
CA PRO A 28 4.83 -9.70 -16.75
C PRO A 28 6.34 -9.44 -16.73
N ASP A 29 6.79 -8.44 -17.49
CA ASP A 29 8.21 -8.09 -17.55
C ASP A 29 8.65 -7.42 -16.26
N GLN A 30 7.85 -6.47 -15.73
CA GLN A 30 8.15 -5.84 -14.45
C GLN A 30 8.06 -6.81 -13.27
N LEU A 31 7.06 -7.71 -13.26
CA LEU A 31 6.90 -8.70 -12.19
C LEU A 31 8.05 -9.72 -12.13
N ARG A 32 8.73 -9.95 -13.26
CA ARG A 32 9.88 -10.86 -13.35
C ARG A 32 11.22 -10.17 -13.10
N ARG A 33 11.25 -8.85 -12.92
CA ARG A 33 12.49 -8.14 -12.57
C ARG A 33 12.96 -8.56 -11.18
N ASP A 34 14.27 -8.75 -11.07
CA ASP A 34 14.99 -9.06 -9.84
C ASP A 34 16.14 -8.05 -9.59
N ASP A 35 16.32 -7.06 -10.47
CA ASP A 35 17.36 -6.03 -10.46
C ASP A 35 17.08 -4.85 -9.49
N TYR A 36 16.43 -5.13 -8.36
CA TYR A 36 16.07 -4.11 -7.38
C TYR A 36 17.26 -3.55 -6.58
N GLY A 37 18.46 -4.14 -6.72
CA GLY A 37 19.71 -3.58 -6.19
C GLY A 37 19.92 -3.77 -4.69
N LEU A 38 19.17 -4.69 -4.07
CA LEU A 38 19.23 -4.97 -2.65
C LEU A 38 19.60 -6.43 -2.39
N ALA A 39 20.43 -6.65 -1.36
CA ALA A 39 20.38 -7.89 -0.62
C ALA A 39 18.91 -8.12 -0.19
N SER A 40 18.35 -9.27 -0.52
CA SER A 40 16.94 -9.65 -0.35
C SER A 40 16.22 -8.90 0.78
N LEU A 41 15.26 -8.03 0.44
CA LEU A 41 14.38 -7.38 1.42
C LEU A 41 13.71 -8.46 2.28
N GLN A 42 13.94 -8.40 3.59
CA GLN A 42 13.28 -9.29 4.54
C GLN A 42 11.93 -8.69 4.91
N TRP A 43 10.89 -9.08 4.18
CA TRP A 43 9.54 -8.59 4.40
C TRP A 43 8.89 -9.32 5.57
N GLU A 44 8.40 -8.54 6.53
CA GLU A 44 7.47 -8.98 7.56
C GLU A 44 6.12 -8.29 7.38
N SER A 45 5.09 -8.78 8.08
CA SER A 45 3.77 -8.15 8.07
C SER A 45 3.03 -8.30 9.38
N ILE A 46 2.17 -7.33 9.66
CA ILE A 46 1.14 -7.38 10.70
C ILE A 46 -0.23 -7.04 10.09
N HIS A 47 -1.30 -7.42 10.78
CA HIS A 47 -2.63 -6.93 10.43
C HIS A 47 -2.73 -5.42 10.71
N PHE A 48 -3.32 -4.65 9.80
CA PHE A 48 -3.42 -3.21 9.96
C PHE A 48 -4.37 -2.86 11.11
N GLY A 49 -3.95 -1.94 11.98
CA GLY A 49 -4.72 -1.58 13.19
C GLY A 49 -4.54 -2.54 14.37
N ASN A 50 -3.78 -3.64 14.21
CA ASN A 50 -3.48 -4.52 15.33
C ASN A 50 -2.43 -3.89 16.26
N ASN A 51 -2.89 -3.41 17.41
CA ASN A 51 -2.04 -2.76 18.41
C ASN A 51 -1.14 -3.75 19.17
N GLU A 52 -1.51 -5.03 19.25
CA GLU A 52 -0.72 -6.05 19.95
C GLU A 52 0.55 -6.40 19.17
N GLU A 53 0.48 -6.31 17.84
CA GLU A 53 1.60 -6.63 16.94
C GLU A 53 2.50 -5.43 16.61
N ILE A 54 2.15 -4.22 17.05
CA ILE A 54 2.86 -2.99 16.66
C ILE A 54 4.35 -3.01 17.01
N GLU A 55 4.72 -3.73 18.08
CA GLU A 55 6.10 -3.85 18.54
C GLU A 55 6.99 -4.65 17.58
N ARG A 56 6.39 -5.46 16.70
CA ARG A 56 7.10 -6.15 15.62
C ARG A 56 7.63 -5.18 14.56
N ILE A 57 7.01 -4.00 14.41
CA ILE A 57 7.51 -2.96 13.51
C ILE A 57 8.67 -2.24 14.22
N PRO A 58 9.88 -2.17 13.64
CA PRO A 58 11.01 -1.49 14.27
C PRO A 58 10.75 -0.01 14.56
N SER A 59 11.01 0.43 15.80
CA SER A 59 10.90 1.84 16.23
C SER A 59 12.16 2.66 15.98
N ASN A 60 13.25 2.02 15.55
CA ASN A 60 14.57 2.61 15.38
C ASN A 60 15.15 2.39 13.98
N ARG A 61 14.35 1.87 13.04
CA ARG A 61 14.82 1.58 11.67
C ARG A 61 13.98 2.30 10.63
N ARG A 62 14.67 2.90 9.68
CA ARG A 62 14.11 3.36 8.40
C ARG A 62 13.79 2.13 7.54
N GLY A 63 13.07 2.33 6.45
CA GLY A 63 12.83 1.23 5.51
C GLY A 63 11.67 1.47 4.57
N ILE A 64 11.27 0.39 3.91
CA ILE A 64 10.18 0.36 2.95
C ILE A 64 8.99 -0.39 3.52
N TYR A 65 7.78 -0.01 3.11
CA TYR A 65 6.55 -0.67 3.52
C TYR A 65 5.55 -0.71 2.36
N ALA A 66 4.61 -1.64 2.46
CA ALA A 66 3.50 -1.78 1.54
C ALA A 66 2.20 -2.03 2.31
N LEU A 67 1.11 -1.45 1.82
CA LEU A 67 -0.23 -1.85 2.21
C LEU A 67 -0.72 -2.89 1.19
N SER A 68 -1.16 -4.04 1.67
CA SER A 68 -1.66 -5.11 0.82
C SER A 68 -2.96 -5.67 1.36
N ILE A 69 -3.92 -5.88 0.47
CA ILE A 69 -5.13 -6.67 0.76
C ILE A 69 -4.70 -8.12 0.72
N CYS A 70 -4.72 -8.80 1.86
CA CYS A 70 -4.24 -10.17 2.00
C CYS A 70 -4.82 -10.81 3.26
N GLU A 71 -5.68 -11.80 3.05
CA GLU A 71 -6.24 -12.61 4.14
C GLU A 71 -5.79 -14.07 3.96
N PRO A 72 -4.91 -14.58 4.84
CA PRO A 72 -4.58 -16.00 4.83
C PRO A 72 -5.84 -16.84 5.00
N ASN A 73 -6.04 -17.77 4.08
CA ASN A 73 -7.21 -18.64 4.08
C ASN A 73 -6.73 -20.08 3.85
N GLN A 74 -7.28 -21.04 4.59
CA GLN A 74 -6.86 -22.44 4.49
C GLN A 74 -7.34 -23.14 3.20
N ILE A 75 -8.33 -22.55 2.52
CA ILE A 75 -8.98 -23.10 1.33
C ILE A 75 -8.54 -22.37 0.07
N LEU A 76 -8.43 -21.04 0.13
CA LEU A 76 -8.06 -20.22 -1.03
C LEU A 76 -6.55 -20.23 -1.25
N PRO A 77 -6.08 -20.15 -2.52
CA PRO A 77 -4.68 -19.90 -2.80
C PRO A 77 -4.17 -18.63 -2.13
N ILE A 78 -2.85 -18.57 -1.91
CA ILE A 78 -2.19 -17.35 -1.43
C ILE A 78 -2.48 -16.23 -2.42
N HIS A 79 -3.04 -15.14 -1.92
CA HIS A 79 -3.34 -13.95 -2.69
C HIS A 79 -2.96 -12.71 -1.87
N GLY A 80 -2.44 -11.72 -2.58
CA GLY A 80 -1.98 -10.47 -2.00
C GLY A 80 -2.01 -9.41 -3.06
N TYR A 81 -2.73 -8.32 -2.80
CA TYR A 81 -2.84 -7.20 -3.72
C TYR A 81 -2.20 -5.99 -3.10
N ILE A 82 -0.99 -5.65 -3.53
CA ILE A 82 -0.27 -4.47 -3.05
C ILE A 82 -0.99 -3.23 -3.60
N ILE A 83 -1.58 -2.45 -2.69
CA ILE A 83 -2.40 -1.29 -3.05
C ILE A 83 -1.64 0.04 -2.88
N TYR A 84 -0.57 0.04 -2.09
CA TYR A 84 0.29 1.21 -1.85
C TYR A 84 1.69 0.76 -1.41
N ILE A 85 2.71 1.50 -1.82
CA ILE A 85 4.11 1.33 -1.37
C ILE A 85 4.63 2.69 -0.94
N GLY A 86 5.35 2.72 0.18
CA GLY A 86 6.01 3.94 0.62
C GLY A 86 7.27 3.69 1.44
N ILE A 87 7.99 4.77 1.78
CA ILE A 87 9.18 4.71 2.64
C ILE A 87 9.05 5.49 3.97
N ALA A 88 9.80 5.03 4.96
CA ALA A 88 10.04 5.71 6.23
C ALA A 88 11.46 6.30 6.24
N GLY A 89 11.57 7.57 6.65
CA GLY A 89 12.87 8.25 6.75
C GLY A 89 13.46 8.77 5.42
N ARG A 90 12.63 9.27 4.50
CA ARG A 90 13.08 9.87 3.23
C ARG A 90 14.09 11.02 3.41
N ARG A 91 13.87 11.87 4.41
CA ARG A 91 14.73 13.05 4.72
C ARG A 91 14.87 13.24 6.23
N SER A 92 14.79 12.14 6.97
CA SER A 92 14.82 12.11 8.43
C SER A 92 15.08 10.70 8.91
N ASP A 93 15.34 10.55 10.21
CA ASP A 93 15.53 9.24 10.85
C ASP A 93 14.21 8.62 11.33
N ARG A 94 13.08 9.09 10.79
CA ARG A 94 11.77 8.57 11.16
C ARG A 94 11.67 7.09 10.84
N SER A 95 11.28 6.33 11.84
CA SER A 95 11.18 4.88 11.80
C SER A 95 9.94 4.38 11.05
N LEU A 96 9.98 3.10 10.68
CA LEU A 96 8.83 2.36 10.16
C LEU A 96 7.64 2.42 11.14
N ARG A 97 7.87 2.28 12.46
CA ARG A 97 6.79 2.33 13.46
C ARG A 97 6.14 3.71 13.54
N GLU A 98 6.92 4.78 13.51
CA GLU A 98 6.37 6.14 13.46
C GLU A 98 5.57 6.37 12.18
N ARG A 99 6.04 5.86 11.05
CA ARG A 99 5.32 5.94 9.78
C ARG A 99 4.01 5.15 9.82
N TYR A 100 4.00 3.96 10.43
CA TYR A 100 2.78 3.19 10.65
C TYR A 100 1.78 3.95 11.52
N ARG A 101 2.23 4.56 12.63
CA ARG A 101 1.38 5.39 13.50
C ARG A 101 0.77 6.60 12.80
N ASP A 102 1.43 7.16 11.79
CA ASP A 102 0.81 8.22 10.97
C ASP A 102 -0.50 7.73 10.33
N TYR A 103 -0.57 6.46 9.92
CA TYR A 103 -1.76 5.87 9.29
C TYR A 103 -2.87 5.50 10.27
N LEU A 104 -2.56 5.36 11.56
CA LEU A 104 -3.55 5.18 12.63
C LEU A 104 -4.17 6.51 13.07
N ASN A 105 -3.56 7.65 12.69
CA ASN A 105 -4.09 8.97 13.01
C ASN A 105 -5.12 9.40 11.96
N GLU A 106 -6.40 9.15 12.24
CA GLU A 106 -7.53 9.48 11.36
C GLU A 106 -7.49 10.92 10.84
N LYS A 107 -7.34 11.91 11.74
CA LYS A 107 -7.31 13.33 11.37
C LYS A 107 -6.19 13.64 10.39
N LYS A 108 -5.02 13.03 10.60
CA LYS A 108 -3.86 13.19 9.71
C LYS A 108 -4.10 12.55 8.35
N VAL A 109 -4.61 11.31 8.33
CA VAL A 109 -4.84 10.56 7.10
C VAL A 109 -5.95 11.19 6.25
N LEU A 110 -7.07 11.59 6.86
CA LEU A 110 -8.16 12.30 6.17
C LEU A 110 -7.67 13.60 5.53
N LYS A 111 -6.82 14.35 6.23
CA LYS A 111 -6.31 15.64 5.75
C LYS A 111 -5.23 15.50 4.67
N GLU A 112 -4.25 14.65 4.89
CA GLU A 112 -3.03 14.58 4.07
C GLU A 112 -3.11 13.53 2.97
N ARG A 113 -3.93 12.48 3.15
CA ARG A 113 -3.93 11.27 2.31
C ARG A 113 -5.35 10.74 2.09
N PRO A 114 -6.29 11.55 1.55
CA PRO A 114 -7.71 11.17 1.43
C PRO A 114 -7.95 9.87 0.66
N ARG A 115 -7.11 9.57 -0.35
CA ARG A 115 -7.17 8.30 -1.09
C ARG A 115 -6.78 7.09 -0.24
N LEU A 116 -5.77 7.23 0.62
CA LEU A 116 -5.42 6.17 1.57
C LEU A 116 -6.41 6.11 2.72
N ALA A 117 -7.03 7.23 3.12
CA ALA A 117 -8.15 7.22 4.06
C ALA A 117 -9.29 6.34 3.55
N TYR A 118 -9.67 6.52 2.28
CA TYR A 118 -10.63 5.66 1.61
C TYR A 118 -10.16 4.20 1.58
N ALA A 119 -8.93 3.92 1.13
CA ALA A 119 -8.40 2.57 1.07
C ALA A 119 -8.40 1.87 2.44
N ILE A 120 -7.93 2.55 3.49
CA ILE A 120 -7.91 2.00 4.85
C ILE A 120 -9.36 1.76 5.32
N GLY A 121 -10.24 2.75 5.19
CA GLY A 121 -11.65 2.60 5.60
C GLY A 121 -12.37 1.45 4.90
N THR A 122 -12.10 1.22 3.62
CA THR A 122 -12.72 0.14 2.84
C THR A 122 -12.11 -1.24 3.13
N TRP A 123 -10.79 -1.34 3.30
CA TRP A 123 -10.09 -2.62 3.26
C TRP A 123 -9.51 -3.08 4.61
N HIS A 124 -9.60 -2.28 5.69
CA HIS A 124 -8.91 -2.53 6.95
C HIS A 124 -9.07 -3.96 7.50
N GLU A 125 -10.24 -4.58 7.38
CA GLU A 125 -10.52 -5.94 7.86
C GLU A 125 -9.67 -7.05 7.21
N VAL A 126 -9.04 -6.76 6.07
CA VAL A 126 -8.16 -7.69 5.34
C VAL A 126 -6.86 -6.99 4.90
N LEU A 127 -6.55 -5.84 5.52
CA LEU A 127 -5.39 -5.03 5.16
C LEU A 127 -4.20 -5.45 6.02
N LYS A 128 -3.07 -5.69 5.36
CA LYS A 128 -1.78 -5.93 6.02
C LYS A 128 -0.83 -4.79 5.78
N PHE A 129 -0.07 -4.45 6.82
CA PHE A 129 1.08 -3.57 6.72
C PHE A 129 2.33 -4.45 6.60
N PHE A 130 2.85 -4.55 5.38
CA PHE A 130 4.13 -5.19 5.10
C PHE A 130 5.26 -4.19 5.29
N PHE A 131 6.38 -4.60 5.87
CA PHE A 131 7.54 -3.74 6.09
C PHE A 131 8.84 -4.52 5.95
N ALA A 132 9.88 -3.83 5.49
CA ALA A 132 11.24 -4.33 5.44
C ALA A 132 12.19 -3.22 5.92
N PRO A 133 12.85 -3.37 7.08
CA PRO A 133 13.84 -2.42 7.55
C PRO A 133 15.07 -2.44 6.63
N VAL A 134 15.71 -1.29 6.46
CA VAL A 134 17.00 -1.18 5.76
C VAL A 134 18.12 -0.90 6.76
N ASP A 135 19.36 -1.17 6.36
CA ASP A 135 20.55 -0.86 7.15
C ASP A 135 20.81 0.64 7.24
N ASP A 136 21.51 1.04 8.30
CA ASP A 136 21.82 2.45 8.55
C ASP A 136 22.79 3.02 7.50
N SER A 137 23.52 2.15 6.80
CA SER A 137 24.33 2.51 5.63
C SER A 137 23.50 2.87 4.40
N PHE A 138 22.20 2.55 4.39
CA PHE A 138 21.31 2.82 3.26
C PHE A 138 20.96 4.31 3.21
N SER A 139 21.46 4.98 2.18
CA SER A 139 21.24 6.41 1.99
C SER A 139 19.77 6.70 1.70
N SER A 140 19.35 7.93 1.95
CA SER A 140 18.02 8.41 1.56
C SER A 140 17.77 8.30 0.06
N GLU A 141 18.79 8.52 -0.76
CA GLU A 141 18.67 8.45 -2.21
C GLU A 141 18.44 7.01 -2.68
N GLU A 142 19.17 6.04 -2.11
CA GLU A 142 18.93 4.61 -2.39
C GLU A 142 17.52 4.19 -1.97
N LEU A 143 17.01 4.71 -0.84
CA LEU A 143 15.66 4.43 -0.36
C LEU A 143 14.58 4.99 -1.29
N GLU A 144 14.77 6.21 -1.78
CA GLU A 144 13.88 6.82 -2.79
C GLU A 144 13.93 6.05 -4.13
N GLN A 145 15.12 5.65 -4.57
CA GLN A 145 15.28 4.84 -5.78
C GLN A 145 14.60 3.48 -5.65
N LEU A 146 14.71 2.84 -4.48
CA LEU A 146 14.00 1.59 -4.19
C LEU A 146 12.48 1.77 -4.26
N GLU A 147 11.93 2.78 -3.58
CA GLU A 147 10.51 3.11 -3.61
C GLU A 147 10.01 3.27 -5.04
N LYS A 148 10.77 4.03 -5.84
CA LYS A 148 10.46 4.29 -7.25
C LYS A 148 10.48 3.01 -8.09
N LYS A 149 11.50 2.15 -7.92
CA LYS A 149 11.61 0.87 -8.63
C LYS A 149 10.43 -0.05 -8.31
N LEU A 150 10.07 -0.19 -7.02
CA LEU A 150 8.94 -1.05 -6.64
C LEU A 150 7.59 -0.48 -7.10
N ASN A 151 7.39 0.84 -7.02
CA ASN A 151 6.19 1.48 -7.55
C ASN A 151 6.08 1.35 -9.07
N ALA A 152 7.19 1.43 -9.81
CA ALA A 152 7.20 1.18 -11.25
C ALA A 152 6.92 -0.29 -11.59
N ALA A 153 7.34 -1.21 -10.73
CA ALA A 153 7.16 -2.64 -10.97
C ALA A 153 5.73 -3.13 -10.69
N LEU A 154 5.15 -2.68 -9.58
CA LEU A 154 3.86 -3.17 -9.06
C LEU A 154 2.68 -2.25 -9.40
N LEU A 155 2.96 -1.01 -9.80
CA LEU A 155 1.97 0.02 -10.16
C LEU A 155 0.75 0.09 -9.22
N PRO A 156 0.95 0.19 -7.90
CA PRO A 156 -0.17 0.11 -6.96
C PRO A 156 -1.20 1.22 -7.22
N PRO A 157 -2.51 0.93 -7.09
CA PRO A 157 -3.59 1.89 -7.39
C PRO A 157 -3.52 3.18 -6.57
N TYR A 158 -2.98 3.15 -5.35
CA TYR A 158 -2.93 4.35 -4.48
C TYR A 158 -1.57 5.06 -4.46
N SER A 159 -0.56 4.62 -5.22
CA SER A 159 0.80 5.20 -5.26
C SER A 159 1.00 6.33 -6.31
N ILE A 160 -0.04 7.10 -6.61
CA ILE A 160 -0.12 7.93 -7.85
C ILE A 160 0.96 9.03 -7.95
N GLY A 161 1.56 9.47 -6.84
CA GLY A 161 2.62 10.49 -6.83
C GLY A 161 4.03 9.97 -7.17
N ASP A 162 4.25 8.65 -7.05
CA ASP A 162 5.59 8.04 -7.06
C ASP A 162 5.82 7.13 -8.28
N VAL A 163 4.96 7.23 -9.29
CA VAL A 163 5.07 6.52 -10.58
C VAL A 163 5.70 7.46 -11.61
N GLU A 164 6.65 6.96 -12.40
CA GLU A 164 7.31 7.73 -13.45
C GLU A 164 6.30 8.41 -14.39
N ALA A 165 6.58 9.67 -14.76
CA ALA A 165 5.66 10.51 -15.53
C ALA A 165 5.20 9.85 -16.85
N GLU A 166 6.08 9.10 -17.51
CA GLU A 166 5.75 8.38 -18.75
C GLU A 166 4.76 7.22 -18.49
N ILE A 167 4.99 6.43 -17.44
CA ILE A 167 4.10 5.34 -17.06
C ILE A 167 2.75 5.91 -16.59
N SER A 168 2.76 6.99 -15.81
CA SER A 168 1.56 7.70 -15.38
C SER A 168 0.75 8.22 -16.58
N ARG A 169 1.40 8.75 -17.62
CA ARG A 169 0.75 9.14 -18.87
C ARG A 169 0.12 7.95 -19.58
N LYS A 170 0.84 6.81 -19.70
CA LYS A 170 0.31 5.59 -20.32
C LYS A 170 -0.89 5.02 -19.56
N ARG A 171 -0.90 5.09 -18.23
CA ARG A 171 -2.05 4.66 -17.40
C ARG A 171 -3.32 5.45 -17.70
N LYS A 172 -3.22 6.74 -18.05
CA LYS A 172 -4.39 7.57 -18.38
C LYS A 172 -5.05 7.23 -19.72
N ALA A 173 -4.46 6.34 -20.53
CA ALA A 173 -5.04 5.92 -21.80
C ALA A 173 -6.15 4.86 -21.65
N PHE A 174 -6.32 4.30 -20.45
CA PHE A 174 -7.29 3.27 -20.09
C PHE A 174 -7.93 3.62 -18.73
#